data_AF-A0AAD9GAQ5-F1
#
_entry.id   AF-A0AAD9GAQ5-F1
#
_cell.length_a   1.000
_cell.length_b   1.000
_cell.length_c   1.000
_cell.angle_alpha   90.00
_cell.angle_beta   90.00
_cell.angle_gamma   90.00
#
_symmetry.space_group_name_H-M   'P 1'
#
loop_
_entity.id
_entity.type
_entity.pdbx_description
1 polymer ?
#
loop_
_entity_poly.entity_id
_entity_poly.type
_entity_poly.pdbx_seq_one_letter_code
_entity_poly.pdbx_strand_id
1 'polypeptide(L)'
;MGILSTVSYVFVTPIRKLRYKTASPVMKGRIIKLGIICRKSWIFFPPLMMYQYIRQKDNEMYTNELFFKDSNSEDARSFYDPSKPKGNRNWKVQHDLALLSAAANNRLK
;
A
#
# COMPACT_ATOMS: atom_id res chain seq x y z
N MET A 1 -28.80 -9.47 37.15
CA MET A 1 -28.58 -8.48 36.08
C MET A 1 -27.11 -8.11 36.08
N GLY A 2 -26.35 -8.74 35.18
CA GLY A 2 -24.95 -9.10 35.41
C GLY A 2 -23.92 -8.06 35.02
N ILE A 3 -22.75 -8.16 35.66
CA ILE A 3 -21.52 -7.37 35.51
C ILE A 3 -21.10 -7.17 34.04
N LEU A 4 -21.47 -8.09 33.15
CA LEU A 4 -21.27 -8.02 31.70
C LEU A 4 -22.01 -6.84 31.01
N SER A 5 -23.18 -6.42 31.50
CA SER A 5 -23.90 -5.27 30.95
C SER A 5 -23.26 -3.92 31.33
N THR A 6 -22.64 -3.85 32.50
CA THR A 6 -21.88 -2.67 32.96
C THR A 6 -20.55 -2.51 32.23
N VAL A 7 -19.81 -3.61 32.00
CA VAL A 7 -18.54 -3.58 31.26
C VAL A 7 -18.75 -3.13 29.82
N SER A 8 -19.75 -3.68 29.13
CA SER A 8 -20.14 -3.24 27.78
C SER A 8 -20.58 -1.78 27.75
N TYR A 9 -21.26 -1.27 28.77
CA TYR A 9 -21.62 0.15 28.86
C TYR A 9 -20.38 1.06 28.95
N VAL A 10 -19.40 0.70 29.77
CA VAL A 10 -18.15 1.47 29.96
C VAL A 10 -17.33 1.49 28.66
N PHE A 11 -17.20 0.36 27.96
CA PHE A 11 -16.49 0.31 26.67
C PHE A 11 -17.16 1.12 25.56
N VAL A 12 -18.50 1.24 25.57
CA VAL A 12 -19.25 1.92 24.50
C VAL A 12 -19.48 3.41 24.81
N THR A 13 -19.28 3.86 26.06
CA THR A 13 -19.36 5.28 26.44
C THR A 13 -18.47 6.25 25.65
N PRO A 14 -17.18 5.96 25.35
CA PRO A 14 -16.37 6.85 24.52
C PRO A 14 -16.92 6.97 23.09
N ILE A 15 -17.43 5.88 22.52
CA ILE A 15 -18.05 5.84 21.18
C ILE A 15 -19.36 6.63 21.17
N ARG A 16 -20.14 6.56 22.26
CA ARG A 16 -21.37 7.36 22.42
C ARG A 16 -21.09 8.86 22.58
N LYS A 17 -20.01 9.27 23.24
CA LYS A 17 -19.62 10.70 23.34
C LYS A 17 -19.16 11.29 22.01
N LEU A 18 -18.63 10.46 21.11
CA LEU A 18 -18.28 10.82 19.74
C LEU A 18 -19.51 10.99 18.81
N ARG A 19 -20.74 10.78 19.30
CA ARG A 19 -21.95 11.01 18.49
C ARG A 19 -22.09 12.49 18.12
N TYR A 20 -22.52 12.71 16.89
CA TYR A 20 -22.79 14.05 16.34
C TYR A 20 -23.81 14.84 17.18
N LYS A 21 -24.73 14.17 17.90
CA LYS A 21 -25.70 14.82 18.79
C LYS A 21 -25.07 15.51 20.00
N THR A 22 -23.96 15.01 20.53
CA THR A 22 -23.27 15.56 21.72
C THR A 22 -22.13 16.52 21.38
N ALA A 23 -21.87 16.75 20.09
CA ALA A 23 -20.80 17.62 19.62
C ALA A 23 -21.17 19.12 19.70
N SER A 24 -20.20 19.95 20.12
CA SER A 24 -20.35 21.41 20.14
C SER A 24 -20.57 21.96 18.71
N PRO A 25 -21.28 23.09 18.55
CA PRO A 25 -21.56 23.68 17.24
C PRO A 25 -20.27 24.03 16.47
N VAL A 26 -19.21 24.45 17.18
CA VAL A 26 -17.89 24.72 16.59
C VAL A 26 -17.26 23.45 16.02
N MET A 27 -17.36 22.32 16.74
CA MET A 27 -16.81 21.04 16.29
C MET A 27 -17.55 20.51 15.06
N LYS A 28 -18.88 20.63 15.04
CA LYS A 28 -19.71 20.28 13.86
C LYS A 28 -19.28 21.08 12.62
N GLY A 29 -19.09 22.39 12.78
CA GLY A 29 -18.63 23.26 11.68
C GLY A 29 -17.26 22.84 11.14
N ARG A 30 -16.31 22.45 12.01
CA ARG A 30 -14.99 21.96 11.60
C ARG A 30 -15.07 20.62 10.85
N ILE A 31 -15.90 19.69 11.31
CA ILE A 31 -16.12 18.39 10.65
C ILE A 31 -16.72 18.58 9.25
N ILE A 32 -17.71 19.46 9.12
CA ILE A 32 -18.31 19.78 7.82
C ILE A 32 -17.27 20.40 6.87
N LYS A 33 -16.49 21.38 7.36
CA LYS A 33 -15.41 21.99 6.55
C LYS A 33 -14.39 20.95 6.10
N LEU A 34 -13.99 20.03 6.99
CA LEU A 34 -13.07 18.93 6.67
C LEU A 34 -13.66 17.98 5.61
N GLY A 35 -14.95 17.65 5.71
CA GLY A 35 -15.64 16.85 4.71
C GLY A 35 -15.71 17.53 3.33
N ILE A 36 -15.93 18.85 3.30
CA ILE A 36 -15.92 19.64 2.05
C ILE A 36 -14.52 19.65 1.42
N ILE A 37 -13.47 19.83 2.24
CA ILE A 37 -12.08 19.76 1.76
C ILE A 37 -11.80 18.38 1.17
N CYS A 38 -12.12 17.31 1.89
CA CYS A 38 -11.91 15.93 1.40
C CYS A 38 -12.63 15.68 0.07
N ARG A 39 -13.86 16.18 -0.11
CA ARG A 39 -14.62 16.04 -1.35
C ARG A 39 -14.02 16.86 -2.49
N LYS A 40 -13.51 18.06 -2.22
CA LYS A 40 -12.79 18.87 -3.22
C LYS A 40 -11.42 18.26 -3.56
N SER A 41 -10.70 17.71 -2.59
CA SER A 41 -9.40 17.06 -2.78
C SER A 41 -9.50 15.78 -3.62
N TRP A 42 -10.66 15.13 -3.67
CA TRP A 42 -10.89 13.93 -4.48
C TRP A 42 -10.58 14.15 -5.97
N ILE A 43 -10.70 15.36 -6.50
CA ILE A 43 -10.39 15.64 -7.91
C ILE A 43 -8.89 15.55 -8.22
N PHE A 44 -8.03 15.81 -7.23
CA PHE A 44 -6.57 15.77 -7.39
C PHE A 44 -5.99 14.39 -7.11
N PHE A 45 -6.76 13.52 -6.44
CA PHE A 45 -6.26 12.21 -6.02
C PHE A 45 -6.00 11.25 -7.20
N PRO A 46 -6.91 11.08 -8.19
CA PRO A 46 -6.64 10.21 -9.34
C PRO A 46 -5.43 10.63 -10.18
N PRO A 47 -5.24 11.92 -10.54
CA PRO A 47 -4.04 12.35 -11.25
C PRO A 47 -2.75 12.11 -10.47
N LEU A 48 -2.75 12.38 -9.17
CA LEU A 48 -1.57 12.16 -8.32
C LEU A 48 -1.22 10.67 -8.23
N MET A 49 -2.23 9.81 -8.06
CA MET A 49 -2.04 8.36 -8.04
C MET A 49 -1.53 7.83 -9.38
N MET A 50 -2.08 8.31 -10.49
CA MET A 50 -1.63 7.93 -11.83
C MET A 50 -0.18 8.36 -12.07
N TYR A 51 0.18 9.58 -11.69
CA TYR A 51 1.55 10.07 -11.78
C TYR A 51 2.52 9.20 -10.97
N GLN A 52 2.16 8.86 -9.73
CA GLN A 52 2.98 8.00 -8.89
C GLN A 52 3.10 6.58 -9.46
N TYR A 53 2.02 6.06 -10.05
CA TYR A 53 2.01 4.76 -10.72
C TYR A 53 2.96 4.74 -11.92
N ILE A 54 2.89 5.74 -12.81
CA ILE A 54 3.77 5.85 -13.98
C ILE A 54 5.23 5.91 -13.53
N ARG A 55 5.56 6.78 -12.56
CA ARG A 55 6.92 6.92 -12.07
C ARG A 55 7.47 5.62 -11.45
N GLN A 56 6.63 4.87 -10.74
CA GLN A 56 7.01 3.56 -10.22
C GLN A 56 7.26 2.56 -11.33
N LYS A 57 6.41 2.54 -12.37
CA LYS A 57 6.56 1.65 -13.52
C LYS A 57 7.82 1.96 -14.33
N ASP A 58 8.13 3.23 -14.54
CA ASP A 58 9.35 3.64 -15.26
C ASP A 58 10.60 3.19 -14.51
N ASN A 59 10.63 3.39 -13.18
CA ASN A 59 11.75 2.92 -12.35
C ASN A 59 11.90 1.39 -12.38
N GLU A 60 10.79 0.64 -12.32
CA GLU A 60 10.80 -0.83 -12.41
C GLU A 60 11.37 -1.30 -13.76
N MET A 61 10.95 -0.68 -14.87
CA MET A 61 11.46 -1.03 -16.20
C MET A 61 12.95 -0.69 -16.35
N TYR A 62 13.36 0.49 -15.89
CA TYR A 62 14.77 0.89 -15.91
C TYR A 62 15.66 -0.10 -15.15
N THR A 63 15.22 -0.56 -13.98
CA THR A 63 15.97 -1.58 -13.23
C THR A 63 16.07 -2.91 -13.97
N ASN A 64 15.00 -3.34 -14.65
CA ASN A 64 15.01 -4.56 -15.45
C ASN A 64 15.99 -4.48 -16.63
N GLU A 65 16.08 -3.31 -17.27
CA GLU A 65 17.05 -3.06 -18.35
C GLU A 65 18.48 -3.17 -17.86
N LEU A 66 18.78 -2.62 -16.68
CA LEU A 66 20.09 -2.75 -16.05
C LEU A 66 20.41 -4.21 -15.74
N PHE A 67 19.48 -4.97 -15.14
CA PHE A 67 19.69 -6.39 -14.87
C PHE A 67 19.90 -7.20 -16.15
N PHE A 68 19.13 -6.92 -17.20
CA PHE A 68 19.30 -7.59 -18.49
C PHE A 68 20.70 -7.34 -19.04
N LYS A 69 21.15 -6.08 -19.03
CA LYS A 69 22.48 -5.68 -19.49
C LYS A 69 23.60 -6.35 -18.68
N ASP A 70 23.46 -6.43 -17.36
CA ASP A 70 24.49 -7.01 -16.48
C ASP A 70 24.52 -8.55 -16.54
N SER A 71 23.40 -9.18 -16.87
CA SER A 71 23.25 -10.64 -16.88
C SER A 71 23.94 -11.36 -18.05
N ASN A 72 24.39 -10.62 -19.09
CA ASN A 72 24.88 -11.17 -20.37
C ASN A 72 23.93 -12.22 -21.01
N SER A 73 22.65 -12.23 -20.64
CA SER A 73 21.67 -13.17 -21.16
C SER A 73 21.16 -12.71 -22.53
N GLU A 74 21.11 -13.61 -23.52
CA GLU A 74 20.52 -13.31 -24.83
C GLU A 74 18.98 -13.40 -24.81
N ASP A 75 18.40 -14.05 -23.80
CA ASP A 75 16.95 -14.27 -23.72
C ASP A 75 16.23 -13.08 -23.07
N ALA A 76 15.76 -12.14 -23.90
CA ALA A 76 14.95 -11.00 -23.46
C ALA A 76 13.61 -11.40 -22.83
N ARG A 77 13.03 -12.55 -23.22
CA ARG A 77 11.73 -12.99 -22.68
C ARG A 77 11.82 -13.30 -21.19
N SER A 78 12.99 -13.70 -20.71
CA SER A 78 13.20 -13.97 -19.30
C SER A 78 12.98 -12.75 -18.39
N PHE A 79 13.14 -11.51 -18.90
CA PHE A 79 12.98 -10.27 -18.12
C PHE A 79 11.67 -9.53 -18.42
N TYR A 80 11.22 -9.52 -19.68
CA TYR A 80 10.10 -8.66 -20.11
C TYR A 80 8.76 -9.38 -20.30
N ASP A 81 8.68 -10.69 -20.05
CA ASP A 81 7.46 -11.47 -20.30
C ASP A 81 6.28 -11.05 -19.37
N PRO A 82 5.20 -10.48 -19.93
CA PRO A 82 4.04 -10.05 -19.17
C PRO A 82 3.14 -11.21 -18.74
N SER A 83 3.30 -12.40 -19.34
CA SER A 83 2.52 -13.60 -19.02
C SER A 83 2.93 -14.27 -17.71
N LYS A 84 4.10 -13.90 -17.17
CA LYS A 84 4.59 -14.43 -15.89
C LYS A 84 3.65 -14.07 -14.73
N PRO A 85 3.38 -15.01 -13.80
CA PRO A 85 2.57 -14.74 -12.62
C PRO A 85 3.18 -13.58 -11.82
N LYS A 86 2.33 -12.67 -11.31
CA LYS A 86 2.74 -11.37 -10.72
C LYS A 86 3.88 -11.45 -9.70
N GLY A 87 3.91 -12.49 -8.87
CA GLY A 87 4.98 -12.70 -7.88
C GLY A 87 6.35 -12.97 -8.51
N ASN A 88 6.38 -13.74 -9.60
CA ASN A 88 7.59 -14.09 -10.35
C ASN A 88 7.89 -13.08 -11.46
N ARG A 89 7.17 -11.96 -11.56
CA ARG A 89 7.48 -10.89 -12.52
C ARG A 89 8.29 -9.76 -11.88
N ASN A 90 8.18 -9.61 -10.56
CA ASN A 90 8.88 -8.56 -9.85
C ASN A 90 10.32 -9.00 -9.60
N TRP A 91 11.28 -8.31 -10.21
CA TRP A 91 12.71 -8.59 -10.07
C TRP A 91 13.14 -8.60 -8.60
N LYS A 92 12.55 -7.72 -7.77
CA LYS A 92 12.92 -7.61 -6.35
C LYS A 92 12.49 -8.86 -5.59
N VAL A 93 11.29 -9.36 -5.86
CA VAL A 93 10.80 -10.60 -5.24
C VAL A 93 11.64 -11.79 -5.69
N GLN A 94 12.00 -11.86 -6.97
CA GLN A 94 12.89 -12.91 -7.47
C GLN A 94 14.28 -12.84 -6.82
N HIS A 95 14.84 -11.64 -6.67
CA HIS A 95 16.11 -11.41 -6.02
C HIS A 95 16.09 -11.81 -4.55
N ASP A 96 15.06 -11.38 -3.81
CA ASP A 96 14.87 -11.73 -2.40
C ASP A 96 14.70 -13.25 -2.23
N LEU A 97 13.94 -13.91 -3.12
CA LEU A 97 13.81 -15.37 -3.14
C LEU A 97 15.15 -16.06 -3.46
N ALA A 98 15.94 -15.51 -4.38
CA ALA A 98 17.26 -16.04 -4.70
C ALA A 98 18.18 -15.96 -3.48
N LEU A 99 18.21 -14.83 -2.77
CA LEU A 99 18.97 -14.66 -1.54
C LEU A 99 18.52 -15.63 -0.43
N LEU A 100 17.20 -15.76 -0.22
CA LEU A 100 16.64 -16.71 0.74
C LEU A 100 17.03 -18.16 0.40
N SER A 101 16.96 -18.52 -0.88
CA SER A 101 17.36 -19.85 -1.33
C SER A 101 18.86 -20.11 -1.16
N ALA A 102 19.70 -19.10 -1.37
CA ALA A 102 21.14 -19.19 -1.19
C ALA A 102 21.51 -19.34 0.29
N ALA A 103 20.84 -18.57 1.16
CA ALA A 103 20.98 -18.66 2.61
C ALA A 103 20.51 -20.03 3.14
N ALA A 104 19.33 -20.49 2.74
CA ALA A 104 18.79 -21.79 3.16
C ALA A 104 19.67 -22.97 2.73
N ASN A 105 20.28 -22.88 1.54
CA ASN A 105 21.16 -23.93 1.01
C ASN A 105 22.64 -23.76 1.43
N ASN A 106 22.97 -22.83 2.34
CA ASN A 106 24.36 -22.51 2.75
C ASN A 106 25.31 -22.24 1.57
N ARG A 107 24.78 -21.74 0.43
CA ARG A 107 25.58 -21.40 -0.76
C ARG A 107 26.32 -20.07 -0.63
N LEU A 108 26.12 -19.37 0.50
CA LEU A 108 26.74 -18.09 0.84
C LEU A 108 27.95 -18.23 1.78
N LYS A 109 28.63 -19.38 1.76
CA LYS A 109 29.90 -19.58 2.46
C LYS A 109 31.08 -19.22 1.58
#